data_AF-A0A916DTH3-F1
#
_entry.id   AF-A0A916DTH3-F1
#
_cell.length_a   1.000
_cell.length_b   1.000
_cell.length_c   1.000
_cell.angle_alpha   90.00
_cell.angle_beta   90.00
_cell.angle_gamma   90.00
#
_symmetry.space_group_name_H-M   'P 1'
#
loop_
_entity.id
_entity.type
_entity.pdbx_description
1 polymer ?
#
loop_
_entity_poly.entity_id
_entity_poly.type
_entity_poly.pdbx_seq_one_letter_code
_entity_poly.pdbx_strand_id
1 'polypeptide(L)'
;MKNTGMWICRIILGLVGIILLVQGFMWSFLPESNLAINDIVANSTLGLNMIKSDIGGPLMAGGLMLILYAIKWKEFYLPLMIFVSGYLIVRIVSFFADGSHPTIIMGIILEAVVLVLIVVLNNLRKKAS
;
A
#
# COMPACT_ATOMS: atom_id res chain seq x y z
N MET A 1 -7.63 34.36 4.71
CA MET A 1 -7.47 33.42 5.85
C MET A 1 -7.96 32.00 5.57
N LYS A 2 -9.05 31.76 4.81
CA LYS A 2 -9.53 30.40 4.48
C LYS A 2 -8.51 29.48 3.76
N ASN A 3 -7.53 30.04 3.03
CA ASN A 3 -6.54 29.24 2.29
C ASN A 3 -5.30 28.83 3.10
N THR A 4 -4.88 29.60 4.11
CA THR A 4 -3.61 29.32 4.83
C THR A 4 -3.70 28.04 5.65
N GLY A 5 -4.79 27.83 6.38
CA GLY A 5 -5.00 26.60 7.16
C GLY A 5 -5.04 25.35 6.28
N MET A 6 -5.69 25.44 5.12
CA MET A 6 -5.75 24.34 4.15
C MET A 6 -4.36 23.96 3.61
N TRP A 7 -3.51 24.95 3.33
CA TRP A 7 -2.13 24.71 2.89
C TRP A 7 -1.28 24.04 3.96
N ILE A 8 -1.41 24.46 5.23
CA ILE A 8 -0.73 23.82 6.36
C ILE A 8 -1.14 22.35 6.48
N CYS A 9 -2.45 22.05 6.44
CA CYS A 9 -2.95 20.67 6.49
C CYS A 9 -2.40 19.82 5.34
N ARG A 10 -2.32 20.38 4.12
CA ARG A 10 -1.74 19.67 2.96
C ARG A 10 -0.27 19.33 3.16
N ILE A 11 0.52 20.29 3.64
CA ILE A 11 1.95 20.06 3.90
C ILE A 11 2.12 18.95 4.93
N ILE A 12 1.36 19.00 6.04
CA ILE A 12 1.40 17.98 7.08
C ILE A 12 1.00 16.61 6.52
N LEU A 13 -0.08 16.52 5.74
CA LEU A 13 -0.50 15.26 5.12
C LEU A 13 0.55 14.69 4.18
N GLY A 14 1.21 15.55 3.38
CA GLY A 14 2.32 15.14 2.52
C GLY A 14 3.50 14.58 3.33
N LEU A 15 3.88 15.24 4.43
CA LEU A 15 4.96 14.79 5.31
C LEU A 15 4.63 13.46 6.00
N VAL A 16 3.43 13.33 6.56
CA VAL A 16 2.95 12.06 7.14
C VAL A 16 2.96 10.96 6.08
N GLY A 17 2.52 11.28 4.86
CA GLY A 17 2.54 10.34 3.75
C GLY A 17 3.95 9.86 3.40
N ILE A 18 4.95 10.76 3.40
CA ILE A 18 6.36 10.40 3.20
C ILE A 18 6.86 9.48 4.32
N ILE A 19 6.56 9.79 5.58
CA ILE A 19 6.97 8.96 6.72
C ILE A 19 6.36 7.55 6.61
N LEU A 20 5.07 7.45 6.28
CA LEU A 20 4.40 6.16 6.08
C LEU A 20 4.98 5.40 4.89
N LEU A 21 5.33 6.09 3.80
CA LEU A 21 5.98 5.48 2.64
C LEU A 21 7.34 4.88 2.99
N VAL A 22 8.17 5.64 3.73
CA VAL A 22 9.48 5.16 4.22
C VAL A 22 9.29 3.97 5.15
N GLN A 23 8.35 4.05 6.10
CA GLN A 23 8.08 2.94 7.00
C GLN A 23 7.59 1.70 6.25
N GLY A 24 6.63 1.86 5.35
CA GLY A 24 6.14 0.77 4.54
C GLY A 24 7.25 0.14 3.68
N PHE A 25 8.15 0.95 3.13
CA PHE A 25 9.33 0.45 2.42
C PHE A 25 10.24 -0.36 3.34
N MET A 26 10.53 0.14 4.54
CA MET A 26 11.38 -0.58 5.51
C MET A 26 10.73 -1.90 5.94
N TRP A 27 9.42 -1.93 6.21
CA TRP A 27 8.70 -3.16 6.56
C TRP A 27 8.62 -4.15 5.40
N SER A 28 8.54 -3.67 4.16
CA SER A 28 8.40 -4.52 2.97
C SER A 28 9.73 -5.09 2.48
N PHE A 29 10.80 -4.30 2.54
CA PHE A 29 12.06 -4.62 1.86
C PHE A 29 13.27 -4.70 2.78
N LEU A 30 13.18 -4.20 4.02
CA LEU A 30 14.23 -4.28 5.05
C LEU A 30 13.65 -4.76 6.40
N PRO A 31 12.87 -5.87 6.39
CA PRO A 31 12.06 -6.25 7.54
C PRO A 31 12.90 -6.64 8.76
N GLU A 32 14.13 -7.13 8.60
CA GLU A 32 14.95 -7.67 9.69
C GLU A 32 15.18 -6.63 10.79
N SER A 33 15.46 -5.39 10.39
CA SER A 33 15.64 -4.25 11.29
C SER A 33 14.37 -3.95 12.09
N ASN A 34 13.21 -3.99 11.45
CA ASN A 34 11.92 -3.69 12.07
C ASN A 34 11.43 -4.83 12.96
N LEU A 35 11.61 -6.08 12.51
CA LEU A 35 11.31 -7.27 13.29
C LEU A 35 12.08 -7.27 14.61
N ALA A 36 13.38 -6.97 14.56
CA ALA A 36 14.23 -6.91 15.74
C ALA A 36 13.83 -5.78 16.71
N ILE A 37 13.53 -4.57 16.20
CA ILE A 37 13.15 -3.43 17.05
C ILE A 37 11.77 -3.64 17.72
N ASN A 38 10.87 -4.39 17.07
CA ASN A 38 9.51 -4.61 17.55
C ASN A 38 9.32 -5.98 18.23
N ASP A 39 10.40 -6.73 18.49
CA ASP A 39 10.37 -8.08 19.05
C ASP A 39 9.42 -9.05 18.31
N ILE A 40 9.34 -8.93 16.98
CA ILE A 40 8.52 -9.79 16.13
C ILE A 40 9.40 -10.88 15.51
N VAL A 41 8.94 -12.13 15.60
CA VAL A 41 9.64 -13.28 15.04
C VAL A 41 8.85 -13.87 13.88
N ALA A 42 9.48 -13.95 12.70
CA ALA A 42 8.91 -14.53 11.49
C ALA A 42 9.81 -15.64 10.94
N ASN A 43 9.59 -16.87 11.40
CA ASN A 43 10.46 -18.01 11.10
C ASN A 43 10.10 -18.76 9.81
N SER A 44 9.09 -18.31 9.07
CA SER A 44 8.62 -18.98 7.87
C SER A 44 8.48 -18.01 6.71
N THR A 45 8.64 -18.53 5.49
CA THR A 45 8.36 -17.79 4.26
C THR A 45 6.97 -17.15 4.27
N LEU A 46 5.97 -17.89 4.76
CA LEU A 46 4.61 -17.35 4.90
C LEU A 46 4.59 -16.16 5.87
N GLY A 47 5.19 -16.30 7.06
CA GLY A 47 5.20 -15.24 8.07
C GLY A 47 5.91 -13.98 7.58
N LEU A 48 7.07 -14.13 6.93
CA LEU A 48 7.78 -13.00 6.33
C LEU A 48 6.96 -12.32 5.24
N ASN A 49 6.34 -13.09 4.35
CA ASN A 49 5.50 -12.55 3.29
C ASN A 49 4.31 -11.77 3.86
N MET A 50 3.61 -12.30 4.87
CA MET A 50 2.47 -11.62 5.51
C MET A 50 2.92 -10.31 6.18
N ILE A 51 4.06 -10.29 6.84
CA ILE A 51 4.57 -9.04 7.46
C ILE A 51 4.88 -8.00 6.39
N LYS A 52 5.58 -8.40 5.32
CA LYS A 52 5.88 -7.50 4.22
C LYS A 52 4.60 -6.97 3.57
N SER A 53 3.66 -7.84 3.21
CA SER A 53 2.45 -7.46 2.47
C SER A 53 1.39 -6.77 3.34
N ASP A 54 1.17 -7.23 4.57
CA ASP A 54 0.02 -6.83 5.40
C ASP A 54 0.38 -5.74 6.42
N ILE A 55 1.67 -5.48 6.65
CA ILE A 55 2.17 -4.30 7.37
C ILE A 55 2.80 -3.32 6.39
N GLY A 56 3.81 -3.77 5.64
CA GLY A 56 4.55 -2.91 4.71
C GLY A 56 3.70 -2.38 3.55
N GLY A 57 2.96 -3.25 2.88
CA GLY A 57 2.03 -2.92 1.79
C GLY A 57 1.04 -1.78 2.12
N PRO A 58 0.20 -1.89 3.17
CA PRO A 58 -0.74 -0.83 3.54
C PRO A 58 -0.07 0.47 3.97
N LEU A 59 1.09 0.41 4.63
CA LEU A 59 1.85 1.61 5.01
C LEU A 59 2.34 2.36 3.76
N MET A 60 2.90 1.64 2.78
CA MET A 60 3.31 2.24 1.50
C MET A 60 2.13 2.84 0.75
N ALA A 61 1.06 2.06 0.64
CA ALA A 61 -0.18 2.47 0.00
C ALA A 61 -0.79 3.73 0.64
N GLY A 62 -0.98 3.72 1.96
CA GLY A 62 -1.49 4.85 2.72
C GLY A 62 -0.60 6.08 2.57
N GLY A 63 0.72 5.88 2.59
CA GLY A 63 1.69 6.94 2.34
C GLY A 63 1.50 7.63 0.99
N LEU A 64 1.40 6.84 -0.09
CA LEU A 64 1.13 7.36 -1.44
C LEU A 64 -0.21 8.08 -1.52
N MET A 65 -1.28 7.53 -0.91
CA MET A 65 -2.60 8.16 -0.90
C MET A 65 -2.57 9.54 -0.22
N LEU A 66 -1.88 9.67 0.91
CA LEU A 66 -1.75 10.94 1.63
C LEU A 66 -0.95 11.99 0.85
N ILE A 67 0.18 11.58 0.25
CA ILE A 67 1.00 12.46 -0.61
C ILE A 67 0.14 12.97 -1.77
N LEU A 68 -0.61 12.07 -2.40
CA LEU A 68 -1.39 12.41 -3.57
C LEU A 68 -2.61 13.28 -3.24
N TYR A 69 -3.25 13.05 -2.09
CA TYR A 69 -4.29 13.92 -1.56
C TYR A 69 -3.76 15.33 -1.25
N ALA A 70 -2.54 15.44 -0.69
CA ALA A 70 -1.89 16.72 -0.43
C ALA A 70 -1.61 17.51 -1.71
N ILE A 71 -1.24 16.81 -2.80
CA ILE A 71 -0.89 17.43 -4.09
C ILE A 71 -2.15 17.82 -4.86
N LYS A 72 -2.97 16.86 -5.29
CA LYS A 72 -4.26 17.08 -5.96
C LYS A 72 -5.03 15.78 -6.03
N TRP A 73 -6.19 15.69 -5.38
CA TRP A 73 -7.08 14.56 -5.63
C TRP A 73 -8.54 14.96 -5.76
N LYS A 74 -9.13 14.60 -6.89
CA LYS A 74 -10.57 14.73 -7.18
C LYS A 74 -11.24 13.39 -7.46
N GLU A 75 -10.48 12.29 -7.45
CA GLU A 75 -10.85 11.02 -8.10
C GLU A 75 -10.84 9.86 -7.09
N PHE A 76 -11.95 9.58 -6.41
CA PHE A 76 -12.01 8.59 -5.31
C PHE A 76 -11.61 7.14 -5.69
N TYR A 77 -11.47 6.80 -6.98
CA TYR A 77 -11.04 5.46 -7.43
C TYR A 77 -9.53 5.23 -7.34
N LEU A 78 -8.74 6.28 -7.53
CA LEU A 78 -7.30 6.19 -7.63
C LEU A 78 -6.63 5.79 -6.28
N PRO A 79 -7.15 6.16 -5.08
CA PRO A 79 -6.56 5.78 -3.80
C PRO A 79 -6.78 4.29 -3.56
N LEU A 80 -7.94 3.75 -3.96
CA LEU A 80 -8.25 2.33 -3.88
C LEU A 80 -7.30 1.51 -4.78
N MET A 81 -7.05 1.97 -6.01
CA MET A 81 -6.09 1.32 -6.90
C MET A 81 -4.68 1.31 -6.31
N ILE A 82 -4.23 2.43 -5.76
CA ILE A 82 -2.90 2.54 -5.14
C ILE A 82 -2.80 1.62 -3.93
N PHE A 83 -3.87 1.54 -3.13
CA PHE A 83 -3.89 0.67 -1.96
C PHE A 83 -3.68 -0.79 -2.33
N VAL A 84 -4.54 -1.32 -3.20
CA VAL A 84 -4.47 -2.73 -3.60
C VAL A 84 -3.20 -3.03 -4.41
N SER A 85 -2.72 -2.07 -5.22
CA SER A 85 -1.45 -2.24 -5.96
C SER A 85 -0.24 -2.34 -5.04
N GLY A 86 -0.21 -1.57 -3.94
CA GLY A 86 0.86 -1.63 -2.95
C GLY A 86 0.99 -3.03 -2.34
N TYR A 87 -0.14 -3.61 -1.93
CA TYR A 87 -0.19 -5.00 -1.45
C TYR A 87 0.30 -5.98 -2.51
N LEU A 88 -0.26 -5.91 -3.72
CA LEU A 88 0.07 -6.85 -4.80
C LEU A 88 1.55 -6.81 -5.17
N ILE A 89 2.13 -5.62 -5.30
CA ILE A 89 3.55 -5.46 -5.65
C ILE A 89 4.43 -6.07 -4.56
N VAL A 90 4.18 -5.73 -3.29
CA VAL A 90 4.99 -6.27 -2.19
C VAL A 90 4.83 -7.79 -2.08
N ARG A 91 3.62 -8.31 -2.26
CA ARG A 91 3.34 -9.75 -2.20
C ARG A 91 4.01 -10.51 -3.35
N ILE A 92 4.00 -9.96 -4.57
CA ILE A 92 4.72 -10.51 -5.73
C ILE A 92 6.23 -10.50 -5.49
N VAL A 93 6.80 -9.37 -5.07
CA VAL A 93 8.24 -9.30 -4.79
C VAL A 93 8.64 -10.29 -3.71
N SER A 94 7.86 -10.37 -2.63
CA SER A 94 8.10 -11.30 -1.53
C SER A 94 7.91 -12.77 -1.95
N PHE A 95 6.99 -13.07 -2.88
CA PHE A 95 6.84 -14.42 -3.45
C PHE A 95 8.11 -14.89 -4.17
N PHE A 96 8.73 -14.01 -4.96
CA PHE A 96 9.97 -14.34 -5.68
C PHE A 96 11.21 -14.28 -4.79
N ALA A 97 11.24 -13.40 -3.78
CA ALA A 97 12.39 -13.20 -2.90
C ALA A 97 12.44 -14.22 -1.75
N ASP A 98 11.30 -14.49 -1.10
CA ASP A 98 11.24 -15.29 0.14
C ASP A 98 10.73 -16.71 -0.10
N GLY A 99 10.14 -16.96 -1.28
CA GLY A 99 9.60 -18.24 -1.71
C GLY A 99 8.07 -18.29 -1.79
N SER A 100 7.56 -19.39 -2.31
CA SER A 100 6.12 -19.58 -2.58
C SER A 100 5.40 -20.32 -1.45
N HIS A 101 4.16 -19.93 -1.17
CA HIS A 101 3.21 -20.68 -0.34
C HIS A 101 1.79 -20.57 -0.94
N PRO A 102 0.93 -21.60 -0.87
CA PRO A 102 -0.42 -21.57 -1.45
C PRO A 102 -1.25 -20.35 -1.02
N THR A 103 -1.16 -19.95 0.24
CA THR A 103 -1.81 -18.75 0.78
C THR A 103 -1.30 -17.46 0.14
N ILE A 104 0.01 -17.37 -0.17
CA ILE A 104 0.59 -16.20 -0.85
C ILE A 104 0.01 -16.09 -2.27
N ILE A 105 -0.06 -17.22 -2.98
CA ILE A 105 -0.65 -17.29 -4.33
C ILE A 105 -2.11 -16.86 -4.30
N MET A 106 -2.88 -17.34 -3.32
CA MET A 106 -4.28 -16.94 -3.15
C MET A 106 -4.42 -15.43 -2.88
N GLY A 107 -3.53 -14.85 -2.09
CA GLY A 107 -3.46 -13.40 -1.87
C GLY A 107 -3.20 -12.62 -3.16
N ILE A 108 -2.22 -13.05 -3.97
CA ILE A 108 -1.90 -12.44 -5.27
C ILE A 108 -3.11 -12.49 -6.20
N ILE A 109 -3.79 -13.64 -6.29
CA ILE A 109 -4.99 -13.81 -7.12
C ILE A 109 -6.10 -12.86 -6.67
N LEU A 110 -6.38 -12.81 -5.37
CA LEU A 110 -7.43 -11.95 -4.80
C LEU A 110 -7.15 -10.47 -5.07
N GLU A 111 -5.92 -10.01 -4.83
CA GLU A 111 -5.51 -8.63 -5.07
C GLU A 111 -5.58 -8.26 -6.56
N ALA A 112 -5.17 -9.17 -7.46
CA ALA A 112 -5.31 -8.98 -8.90
C ALA A 112 -6.78 -8.89 -9.34
N VAL A 113 -7.66 -9.75 -8.81
CA VAL A 113 -9.11 -9.70 -9.09
C VAL A 113 -9.70 -8.37 -8.62
N VAL A 114 -9.36 -7.93 -7.41
CA VAL A 114 -9.83 -6.64 -6.88
C VAL A 114 -9.37 -5.48 -7.77
N LEU A 115 -8.12 -5.46 -8.23
CA LEU A 115 -7.63 -4.42 -9.16
C LEU A 115 -8.41 -4.39 -10.46
N VAL A 116 -8.67 -5.57 -11.07
CA VAL A 116 -9.49 -5.67 -12.28
C VAL A 116 -10.90 -5.13 -12.03
N LEU A 117 -11.53 -5.50 -10.92
CA LEU A 117 -12.87 -4.99 -10.57
C LEU A 117 -12.89 -3.48 -10.39
N ILE A 118 -11.88 -2.88 -9.75
CA ILE A 118 -11.79 -1.42 -9.60
C ILE A 118 -11.72 -0.74 -10.98
N VAL A 119 -10.92 -1.28 -11.91
CA VAL A 119 -10.80 -0.73 -13.27
C VAL A 119 -12.11 -0.87 -14.03
N VAL A 120 -12.76 -2.04 -13.97
CA VAL A 120 -14.05 -2.29 -14.62
C VAL A 120 -15.12 -1.34 -14.09
N LEU A 121 -15.26 -1.22 -12.76
CA LEU A 121 -16.24 -0.34 -12.13
C LEU A 121 -16.01 1.14 -12.50
N ASN A 122 -14.74 1.58 -12.55
CA ASN A 122 -14.41 2.93 -12.99
C ASN A 122 -14.83 3.19 -14.45
N ASN A 123 -14.58 2.22 -15.33
CA ASN A 123 -14.98 2.32 -16.74
C ASN A 123 -16.51 2.34 -16.91
N LEU A 124 -17.25 1.54 -16.14
CA LEU A 124 -18.70 1.56 -16.14
C LEU A 124 -19.25 2.89 -15.63
N ARG A 125 -18.69 3.45 -14.56
CA ARG A 125 -19.06 4.77 -14.04
C ARG A 125 -18.89 5.88 -15.09
N LYS A 126 -17.76 5.90 -15.80
CA LYS A 126 -17.48 6.89 -16.86
C LYS A 126 -18.46 6.80 -18.04
N LYS A 127 -19.01 5.62 -18.33
CA LYS A 127 -20.02 5.44 -19.38
C LYS A 127 -21.42 5.90 -18.97
N ALA A 128 -21.70 5.95 -17.66
CA ALA A 128 -23.01 6.32 -17.10
C ALA A 128 -23.16 7.82 -16.80
N SER A 129 -22.06 8.57 -16.83
CA SER A 129 -21.99 10.03 -16.68
C SER A 129 -21.93 10.74 -18.02
#